data_AF-A0A261WHB4-F1
#
_entry.id   AF-A0A261WHB4-F1
#
_cell.length_a   1.000
_cell.length_b   1.000
_cell.length_c   1.000
_cell.angle_alpha   90.00
_cell.angle_beta   90.00
_cell.angle_gamma   90.00
#
_symmetry.space_group_name_H-M   'P 1'
#
loop_
_entity.id
_entity.type
_entity.pdbx_description
1 polymer ?
#
loop_
_entity_poly.entity_id
_entity_poly.type
_entity_poly.pdbx_seq_one_letter_code
_entity_poly.pdbx_strand_id
1 'polypeptide(L)'
;HGNVGVGCAGNMMSGAVRVKGSASQAAGATAHGGLLVIEGDAGARCGISMKGIDIVVGGSIGHMSCFMGQAGRLVVCGDAGDALGDSLYETRIYVKGKVESLGSDCIAKEMRDEHLHELQELLNRAGFNENAADFKRYGSARQLYNFKVDNASAY
;
A
#
# COMPACT_ATOMS: atom_id res chain seq x y z
N HIS A 1 21.98 -2.79 3.23
CA HIS A 1 21.86 -4.26 3.34
C HIS A 1 21.54 -4.62 4.79
N GLY A 2 20.57 -5.49 5.05
CA GLY A 2 20.06 -5.78 6.41
C GLY A 2 18.67 -5.19 6.69
N ASN A 3 18.30 -5.15 7.97
CA ASN A 3 17.01 -4.65 8.46
C ASN A 3 17.04 -3.13 8.73
N VAL A 4 15.87 -2.50 8.79
CA VAL A 4 15.71 -1.07 9.11
C VAL A 4 14.70 -0.82 10.23
N GLY A 5 14.93 0.27 10.97
CA GLY A 5 14.06 0.70 12.06
C GLY A 5 12.74 1.34 11.60
N VAL A 6 12.07 2.00 12.54
CA VAL A 6 10.75 2.62 12.36
C VAL A 6 10.82 3.78 11.36
N GLY A 7 9.80 3.90 10.50
CA GLY A 7 9.63 5.07 9.64
C GLY A 7 10.54 5.11 8.40
N CYS A 8 11.13 3.98 8.00
CA CYS A 8 11.98 3.92 6.81
C CYS A 8 11.27 4.52 5.58
N ALA A 9 11.95 5.40 4.84
CA ALA A 9 11.39 6.12 3.68
C ALA A 9 10.12 6.94 3.98
N GLY A 10 9.92 7.36 5.23
CA GLY A 10 8.86 8.30 5.59
C GLY A 10 9.06 9.66 4.93
N ASN A 11 7.97 10.31 4.51
CA ASN A 11 7.96 11.59 3.77
C ASN A 11 8.78 11.59 2.47
N MET A 12 9.09 10.42 1.89
CA MET A 12 9.82 10.37 0.62
C MET A 12 9.02 11.04 -0.49
N MET A 13 9.65 11.96 -1.21
CA MET A 13 9.02 12.71 -2.31
C MET A 13 9.23 12.04 -3.67
N SER A 14 10.41 11.45 -3.86
CA SER A 14 10.82 10.76 -5.09
C SER A 14 12.04 9.85 -4.79
N GLY A 15 12.52 9.17 -5.83
CA GLY A 15 13.68 8.28 -5.72
C GLY A 15 13.30 6.83 -5.42
N ALA A 16 14.29 6.03 -5.02
CA ALA A 16 14.08 4.62 -4.70
C ALA A 16 14.89 4.22 -3.46
N VAL A 17 14.26 3.45 -2.57
CA VAL A 17 14.89 2.84 -1.40
C VAL A 17 14.70 1.33 -1.50
N ARG A 18 15.78 0.55 -1.32
CA ARG A 18 15.70 -0.91 -1.24
C ARG A 18 16.28 -1.41 0.08
N VAL A 19 15.45 -2.15 0.81
CA VAL A 19 15.81 -2.85 2.06
C VAL A 19 15.98 -4.33 1.74
N LYS A 20 17.17 -4.87 2.00
CA LYS A 20 17.54 -6.28 1.77
C LYS A 20 17.11 -7.22 2.91
N GLY A 21 16.36 -6.71 3.87
CA GLY A 21 15.82 -7.43 5.01
C GLY A 21 14.44 -6.88 5.34
N SER A 22 14.05 -6.95 6.61
CA SER A 22 12.74 -6.48 7.07
C SER A 22 12.76 -5.02 7.52
N ALA A 23 11.63 -4.34 7.41
CA ALA A 23 11.39 -3.02 7.94
C ALA A 23 10.50 -3.07 9.18
N SER A 24 10.81 -2.26 10.19
CA SER A 24 9.92 -2.08 11.34
C SER A 24 8.65 -1.31 10.96
N GLN A 25 7.93 -0.79 11.95
CA GLN A 25 6.64 -0.12 11.75
C GLN A 25 6.77 1.15 10.90
N ALA A 26 5.66 1.53 10.25
CA ALA A 26 5.49 2.80 9.55
C ALA A 26 6.45 3.04 8.36
N ALA A 27 6.94 1.98 7.72
CA ALA A 27 7.70 2.11 6.47
C ALA A 27 6.86 2.81 5.39
N GLY A 28 7.43 3.80 4.69
CA GLY A 28 6.75 4.60 3.66
C GLY A 28 5.67 5.55 4.21
N ALA A 29 5.64 5.79 5.52
CA ALA A 29 4.65 6.69 6.11
C ALA A 29 4.68 8.08 5.46
N THR A 30 3.49 8.63 5.17
CA THR A 30 3.29 9.98 4.62
C THR A 30 4.03 10.31 3.31
N ALA A 31 4.68 9.34 2.66
CA ALA A 31 5.47 9.55 1.46
C ALA A 31 4.59 9.90 0.26
N HIS A 32 5.05 10.83 -0.55
CA HIS A 32 4.35 11.40 -1.69
C HIS A 32 4.75 10.75 -3.03
N GLY A 33 5.88 10.07 -3.11
CA GLY A 33 6.31 9.46 -4.37
C GLY A 33 7.60 8.64 -4.28
N GLY A 34 7.91 8.01 -5.41
CA GLY A 34 9.05 7.10 -5.58
C GLY A 34 8.72 5.65 -5.22
N LEU A 35 9.76 4.80 -5.11
CA LEU A 35 9.63 3.36 -4.93
C LEU A 35 10.35 2.87 -3.66
N LEU A 36 9.61 2.27 -2.73
CA LEU A 36 10.17 1.56 -1.59
C LEU A 36 10.06 0.05 -1.81
N VAL A 37 11.20 -0.65 -1.86
CA VAL A 37 11.28 -2.11 -1.95
C VAL A 37 11.78 -2.68 -0.63
N ILE A 38 11.04 -3.63 -0.05
CA ILE A 38 11.42 -4.36 1.16
C ILE A 38 11.42 -5.84 0.81
N GLU A 39 12.57 -6.50 0.90
CA GLU A 39 12.69 -7.92 0.51
C GLU A 39 12.18 -8.88 1.59
N GLY A 40 12.20 -8.47 2.86
CA GLY A 40 11.58 -9.19 3.97
C GLY A 40 10.17 -8.68 4.30
N ASP A 41 9.83 -8.71 5.58
CA ASP A 41 8.54 -8.25 6.10
C ASP A 41 8.53 -6.76 6.40
N ALA A 42 7.33 -6.17 6.46
CA ALA A 42 7.12 -4.83 7.02
C ALA A 42 6.23 -4.91 8.27
N GLY A 43 6.59 -4.17 9.31
CA GLY A 43 5.80 -4.10 10.54
C GLY A 43 4.44 -3.42 10.36
N ALA A 44 3.76 -3.18 11.47
CA ALA A 44 2.47 -2.49 11.49
C ALA A 44 2.51 -1.11 10.81
N ARG A 45 1.35 -0.69 10.29
CA ARG A 45 1.16 0.63 9.69
C ARG A 45 2.08 0.92 8.50
N CYS A 46 2.50 -0.11 7.76
CA CYS A 46 3.23 0.10 6.51
C CYS A 46 2.39 0.94 5.54
N GLY A 47 2.95 2.01 4.98
CA GLY A 47 2.22 2.93 4.10
C GLY A 47 1.16 3.80 4.80
N ILE A 48 1.20 3.96 6.13
CA ILE A 48 0.26 4.85 6.83
C ILE A 48 0.29 6.27 6.25
N SER A 49 -0.89 6.80 5.94
CA SER A 49 -1.06 8.15 5.40
C SER A 49 -0.26 8.41 4.11
N MET A 50 0.06 7.36 3.33
CA MET A 50 0.77 7.48 2.06
C MET A 50 0.00 8.34 1.04
N LYS A 51 0.71 9.11 0.22
CA LYS A 51 0.16 10.14 -0.67
C LYS A 51 0.64 10.02 -2.12
N GLY A 52 1.18 8.87 -2.50
CA GLY A 52 1.62 8.62 -3.87
C GLY A 52 2.84 7.72 -4.04
N ILE A 53 3.48 7.28 -2.94
CA ILE A 53 4.57 6.30 -3.01
C ILE A 53 4.07 4.94 -3.55
N ASP A 54 4.94 4.23 -4.28
CA ASP A 54 4.78 2.80 -4.55
C ASP A 54 5.63 2.00 -3.53
N ILE A 55 5.03 1.07 -2.81
CA ILE A 55 5.68 0.20 -1.83
C ILE A 55 5.52 -1.25 -2.28
N VAL A 56 6.62 -2.01 -2.35
CA VAL A 56 6.61 -3.44 -2.66
C VAL A 56 7.29 -4.21 -1.54
N VAL A 57 6.55 -5.10 -0.90
CA VAL A 57 7.00 -5.95 0.22
C VAL A 57 7.05 -7.40 -0.24
N GLY A 58 8.22 -8.03 -0.17
CA GLY A 58 8.45 -9.43 -0.54
C GLY A 58 7.89 -10.42 0.47
N GLY A 59 7.85 -10.03 1.75
CA GLY A 59 7.20 -10.79 2.81
C GLY A 59 5.78 -10.32 3.13
N SER A 60 5.42 -10.43 4.40
CA SER A 60 4.13 -10.05 4.95
C SER A 60 4.14 -8.64 5.54
N ILE A 61 2.96 -8.07 5.74
CA ILE A 61 2.76 -6.77 6.40
C ILE A 61 1.96 -6.90 7.69
N GLY A 62 2.30 -6.08 8.69
CA GLY A 62 1.58 -6.03 9.96
C GLY A 62 0.22 -5.33 9.90
N HIS A 63 -0.46 -5.32 11.05
CA HIS A 63 -1.77 -4.71 11.24
C HIS A 63 -1.80 -3.21 10.88
N MET A 64 -2.98 -2.72 10.49
CA MET A 64 -3.29 -1.33 10.15
C MET A 64 -2.40 -0.75 9.04
N SER A 65 -1.85 -1.61 8.18
CA SER A 65 -1.13 -1.14 6.98
C SER A 65 -2.09 -0.43 6.03
N CYS A 66 -1.60 0.61 5.36
CA CYS A 66 -2.37 1.58 4.59
C CYS A 66 -3.47 2.31 5.38
N PHE A 67 -3.38 2.40 6.71
CA PHE A 67 -4.26 3.29 7.48
C PHE A 67 -4.21 4.71 6.92
N MET A 68 -5.36 5.30 6.59
CA MET A 68 -5.48 6.62 5.96
C MET A 68 -4.69 6.78 4.64
N GLY A 69 -4.46 5.69 3.89
CA GLY A 69 -3.77 5.74 2.59
C GLY A 69 -4.54 6.60 1.60
N GLN A 70 -3.91 7.67 1.11
CA GLN A 70 -4.55 8.67 0.24
C GLN A 70 -4.37 8.35 -1.24
N ALA A 71 -3.13 8.04 -1.64
CA ALA A 71 -2.78 7.70 -3.02
C ALA A 71 -1.51 6.83 -3.04
N GLY A 72 -1.20 6.27 -4.22
CA GLY A 72 -0.07 5.37 -4.42
C GLY A 72 -0.48 3.90 -4.36
N ARG A 73 0.52 3.02 -4.25
CA ARG A 73 0.30 1.57 -4.36
C ARG A 73 1.08 0.80 -3.30
N LEU A 74 0.43 -0.19 -2.71
CA LEU A 74 1.08 -1.17 -1.83
C LEU A 74 0.95 -2.56 -2.46
N VAL A 75 2.08 -3.24 -2.66
CA VAL A 75 2.16 -4.61 -3.15
C VAL A 75 2.75 -5.50 -2.07
N VAL A 76 2.10 -6.62 -1.78
CA VAL A 76 2.46 -7.56 -0.72
C VAL A 76 2.51 -8.97 -1.28
N CYS A 77 3.70 -9.55 -1.36
CA CYS A 77 3.88 -10.92 -1.84
C CYS A 77 3.54 -11.98 -0.79
N GLY A 78 3.47 -11.61 0.49
CA GLY A 78 3.01 -12.45 1.60
C GLY A 78 1.59 -12.12 2.07
N ASP A 79 1.36 -12.27 3.38
CA ASP A 79 0.08 -12.04 4.04
C ASP A 79 -0.06 -10.60 4.55
N ALA A 80 -1.30 -10.16 4.77
CA ALA A 80 -1.62 -8.89 5.43
C ALA A 80 -2.39 -9.15 6.73
N GLY A 81 -1.89 -8.57 7.83
CA GLY A 81 -2.55 -8.63 9.13
C GLY A 81 -3.81 -7.76 9.23
N ASP A 82 -4.33 -7.66 10.45
CA ASP A 82 -5.59 -6.98 10.77
C ASP A 82 -5.78 -5.55 10.23
N ALA A 83 -7.03 -5.20 9.92
CA ALA A 83 -7.50 -3.87 9.56
C ALA A 83 -6.75 -3.24 8.37
N LEU A 84 -6.50 -4.02 7.31
CA LEU A 84 -5.85 -3.55 6.10
C LEU A 84 -6.65 -2.42 5.43
N GLY A 85 -5.99 -1.29 5.20
CA GLY A 85 -6.56 -0.14 4.49
C GLY A 85 -7.65 0.59 5.28
N ASP A 86 -7.62 0.59 6.61
CA ASP A 86 -8.61 1.34 7.37
C ASP A 86 -8.58 2.84 7.05
N SER A 87 -9.74 3.42 6.74
CA SER A 87 -9.92 4.80 6.26
C SER A 87 -9.20 5.11 4.93
N LEU A 88 -9.30 4.19 3.96
CA LEU A 88 -8.66 4.32 2.63
C LEU A 88 -9.34 5.36 1.72
N TYR A 89 -8.53 6.04 0.90
CA TYR A 89 -8.97 6.87 -0.23
C TYR A 89 -8.58 6.22 -1.58
N GLU A 90 -7.68 6.82 -2.37
CA GLU A 90 -7.37 6.35 -3.73
C GLU A 90 -6.20 5.35 -3.81
N THR A 91 -5.61 4.97 -2.66
CA THR A 91 -4.54 3.96 -2.63
C THR A 91 -5.04 2.61 -3.16
N ARG A 92 -4.24 1.97 -4.01
CA ARG A 92 -4.48 0.60 -4.49
C ARG A 92 -3.59 -0.36 -3.72
N ILE A 93 -4.19 -1.44 -3.21
CA ILE A 93 -3.46 -2.45 -2.45
C ILE A 93 -3.57 -3.77 -3.19
N TYR A 94 -2.44 -4.46 -3.37
CA TYR A 94 -2.34 -5.77 -4.01
C TYR A 94 -1.74 -6.76 -3.02
N VAL A 95 -2.44 -7.85 -2.73
CA VAL A 95 -1.98 -8.89 -1.79
C VAL A 95 -2.07 -10.26 -2.44
N LYS A 96 -0.96 -11.00 -2.48
CA LYS A 96 -0.89 -12.38 -2.97
C LYS A 96 -1.39 -13.38 -1.93
N GLY A 97 -1.01 -13.19 -0.67
CA GLY A 97 -1.40 -14.05 0.44
C GLY A 97 -2.80 -13.79 0.98
N LYS A 98 -2.99 -14.18 2.24
CA LYS A 98 -4.23 -14.00 2.98
C LYS A 98 -4.29 -12.58 3.55
N VAL A 99 -5.50 -12.03 3.60
CA VAL A 99 -5.80 -10.80 4.34
C VAL A 99 -6.64 -11.21 5.54
N GLU A 100 -6.16 -10.92 6.74
CA GLU A 100 -6.82 -11.30 7.99
C GLU A 100 -8.16 -10.58 8.16
N SER A 101 -8.15 -9.25 8.07
CA SER A 101 -9.35 -8.43 8.10
C SER A 101 -9.15 -7.11 7.33
N LEU A 102 -10.25 -6.56 6.81
CA LEU A 102 -10.25 -5.26 6.15
C LEU A 102 -10.64 -4.16 7.13
N GLY A 103 -10.04 -3.00 6.96
CA GLY A 103 -10.39 -1.79 7.68
C GLY A 103 -11.66 -1.11 7.16
N SER A 104 -12.05 -0.01 7.81
CA SER A 104 -13.20 0.78 7.39
C SER A 104 -12.98 1.35 5.99
N ASP A 105 -14.01 1.31 5.16
CA ASP A 105 -13.99 1.80 3.77
C ASP A 105 -12.98 1.07 2.86
N CYS A 106 -12.42 -0.07 3.26
CA CYS A 106 -11.60 -0.93 2.41
C CYS A 106 -12.39 -2.14 1.95
N ILE A 107 -12.46 -2.38 0.64
CA ILE A 107 -13.12 -3.56 0.07
C ILE A 107 -12.24 -4.24 -0.96
N ALA A 108 -12.49 -5.52 -1.19
CA ALA A 108 -11.99 -6.19 -2.39
C ALA A 108 -12.55 -5.48 -3.64
N LYS A 109 -11.71 -5.34 -4.65
CA LYS A 109 -12.06 -4.71 -5.92
C LYS A 109 -11.70 -5.62 -7.07
N GLU A 110 -12.42 -5.48 -8.17
CA GLU A 110 -12.17 -6.26 -9.39
C GLU A 110 -10.74 -6.05 -9.92
N MET A 111 -10.10 -7.15 -10.32
CA MET A 111 -8.82 -7.18 -11.01
C MET A 111 -9.09 -6.95 -12.52
N ARG A 112 -8.50 -5.91 -13.11
CA ARG A 112 -8.71 -5.53 -14.53
C ARG A 112 -7.35 -5.47 -15.21
N ASP A 113 -7.32 -5.52 -16.54
CA ASP A 113 -6.08 -5.56 -17.33
C ASP A 113 -5.11 -4.41 -16.99
N GLU A 114 -5.61 -3.19 -16.83
CA GLU A 114 -4.79 -2.02 -16.46
C GLU A 114 -4.07 -2.21 -15.11
N HIS A 115 -4.72 -2.90 -14.18
CA HIS A 115 -4.16 -3.16 -12.86
C HIS A 115 -3.18 -4.33 -12.90
N LEU A 116 -3.43 -5.36 -13.73
CA LEU A 116 -2.49 -6.46 -13.94
C LEU A 116 -1.20 -5.95 -14.55
N HIS A 117 -1.31 -5.07 -15.55
CA HIS A 117 -0.16 -4.43 -16.19
C HIS A 117 0.63 -3.56 -15.19
N GLU A 118 -0.07 -2.71 -14.45
CA GLU A 118 0.52 -1.86 -13.40
C GLU A 118 1.24 -2.68 -12.32
N LEU A 119 0.61 -3.73 -11.81
CA LEU A 119 1.19 -4.60 -10.80
C LEU A 119 2.42 -5.35 -11.34
N GLN A 120 2.34 -5.89 -12.56
CA GLN A 120 3.48 -6.58 -13.17
C GLN A 120 4.66 -5.63 -13.38
N GLU A 121 4.42 -4.38 -13.80
CA GLU A 121 5.48 -3.37 -13.94
C GLU A 121 6.16 -3.08 -12.60
N LEU A 122 5.39 -2.94 -11.51
CA LEU A 122 5.93 -2.70 -10.18
C LEU A 122 6.75 -3.87 -9.65
N LEU A 123 6.25 -5.10 -9.82
CA LEU A 123 6.98 -6.32 -9.45
C LEU A 123 8.32 -6.41 -10.19
N ASN A 124 8.32 -6.12 -11.51
CA ASN A 124 9.51 -6.10 -12.33
C ASN A 124 10.51 -5.01 -11.87
N ARG A 125 10.05 -3.78 -11.64
CA ARG A 125 10.88 -2.67 -11.11
C ARG A 125 11.45 -2.98 -9.73
N ALA A 126 10.69 -3.68 -8.90
CA ALA A 126 11.11 -4.15 -7.58
C ALA A 126 11.96 -5.44 -7.64
N GLY A 127 12.12 -6.05 -8.81
CA GLY A 127 12.94 -7.25 -9.01
C GLY A 127 12.37 -8.52 -8.38
N PHE A 128 11.04 -8.61 -8.23
CA PHE A 128 10.36 -9.82 -7.79
C PHE A 128 9.84 -10.60 -9.00
N ASN A 129 10.18 -11.89 -9.06
CA ASN A 129 9.69 -12.80 -10.09
C ASN A 129 8.34 -13.40 -9.67
N GLU A 130 7.31 -12.56 -9.69
CA GLU A 130 5.96 -12.90 -9.29
C GLU A 130 4.98 -12.64 -10.43
N ASN A 131 3.88 -13.37 -10.45
CA ASN A 131 2.82 -13.22 -11.44
C ASN A 131 1.69 -12.34 -10.87
N ALA A 132 1.42 -11.20 -11.52
CA ALA A 132 0.37 -10.28 -11.11
C ALA A 132 -1.03 -10.92 -10.99
N ALA A 133 -1.31 -11.99 -11.77
CA ALA A 133 -2.59 -12.70 -11.72
C ALA A 133 -2.83 -13.46 -10.39
N ASP A 134 -1.79 -13.69 -9.59
CA ASP A 134 -1.90 -14.38 -8.30
C ASP A 134 -2.33 -13.44 -7.15
N PHE A 135 -2.50 -12.14 -7.43
CA PHE A 135 -2.81 -11.13 -6.43
C PHE A 135 -4.29 -10.76 -6.45
N LYS A 136 -4.80 -10.42 -5.27
CA LYS A 136 -6.10 -9.75 -5.10
C LYS A 136 -5.90 -8.26 -4.92
N ARG A 137 -6.84 -7.48 -5.42
CA ARG A 137 -6.85 -6.02 -5.28
C ARG A 137 -7.84 -5.56 -4.22
N TYR A 138 -7.44 -4.56 -3.45
CA TYR A 138 -8.26 -3.84 -2.49
C TYR A 138 -8.15 -2.34 -2.72
N GLY A 139 -9.18 -1.60 -2.33
CA GLY A 139 -9.27 -0.15 -2.50
C GLY A 139 -10.51 0.42 -1.82
N SER A 140 -10.62 1.75 -1.81
CA SER A 140 -11.69 2.42 -1.06
C SER A 140 -13.09 2.08 -1.59
N ALA A 141 -14.05 1.84 -0.69
CA ALA A 141 -15.48 1.79 -1.03
C ALA A 141 -16.08 3.18 -1.29
N ARG A 142 -15.30 4.24 -1.10
CA ARG A 142 -15.63 5.66 -1.29
C ARG A 142 -16.83 6.12 -0.46
N GLN A 143 -17.03 5.51 0.71
CA GLN A 143 -18.11 5.86 1.63
C GLN A 143 -17.72 7.00 2.58
N LEU A 144 -16.43 7.22 2.80
CA LEU A 144 -15.95 8.29 3.69
C LEU A 144 -15.81 9.66 3.01
N TYR A 145 -16.18 9.76 1.74
CA TYR A 145 -16.14 11.00 0.95
C TYR A 145 -17.34 11.85 1.35
N ASN A 146 -17.23 12.56 2.48
CA ASN A 146 -18.26 13.49 2.96
C ASN A 146 -18.24 14.79 2.14
N PHE A 147 -18.45 14.71 0.82
CA PHE A 147 -18.68 15.87 -0.02
C PHE A 147 -20.18 16.11 -0.14
N LYS A 148 -20.75 16.91 0.77
CA LYS A 148 -22.11 17.42 0.61
C LYS A 148 -22.07 18.57 -0.40
N VAL A 149 -22.68 18.36 -1.56
CA VAL A 149 -22.75 19.34 -2.66
C VAL A 149 -23.57 20.60 -2.28
N ASP A 150 -24.30 20.56 -1.17
CA ASP A 150 -25.22 21.62 -0.74
C ASP A 150 -24.56 22.93 -0.27
N ASN A 151 -23.22 23.03 -0.24
CA ASN A 151 -22.50 24.27 0.12
C ASN A 151 -21.97 25.07 -1.08
N ALA A 152 -22.21 24.61 -2.32
CA ALA A 152 -21.76 25.33 -3.52
C ALA A 152 -22.56 26.61 -3.83
N SER A 153 -23.73 26.79 -3.21
CA SER A 153 -24.59 27.98 -3.38
C SER A 153 -24.43 29.03 -2.27
N ALA A 154 -23.37 28.94 -1.46
CA ALA A 154 -23.10 29.88 -0.36
C ALA A 154 -21.92 30.85 -0.65
N TYR A 155 -21.51 31.01 -1.91
CA TYR A 155 -20.55 32.03 -2.35
C TYR A 155 -21.15 32.93 -3.42
#